data_AF-A0A936JQM4-F1
#
_entry.id   AF-A0A936JQM4-F1
#
_cell.length_a   1.000
_cell.length_b   1.000
_cell.length_c   1.000
_cell.angle_alpha   90.00
_cell.angle_beta   90.00
_cell.angle_gamma   90.00
#
_symmetry.space_group_name_H-M   'P 1'
#
loop_
_entity.id
_entity.type
_entity.pdbx_description
1 polymer ?
#
loop_
_entity_poly.entity_id
_entity_poly.type
_entity_poly.pdbx_seq_one_letter_code
_entity_poly.pdbx_strand_id
1 'polypeptide(L)' 'MHDRFAKRIEDGLERIERRLERAKKPVDRSTLERQMGRLLGGNERAAGRYRIQIVYDPTRAGGLKLQKALQFD' A
#
# COMPACT_ATOMS: atom_id res chain seq x y z
N MET A 1 1.71 -22.07 -7.90
CA MET A 1 0.86 -21.01 -8.49
C MET A 1 0.53 -19.88 -7.49
N HIS A 2 0.58 -20.14 -6.17
CA HIS A 2 0.32 -19.17 -5.10
C HIS A 2 1.32 -18.00 -5.02
N ASP A 3 2.62 -18.24 -5.28
CA ASP A 3 3.67 -17.22 -5.07
C ASP A 3 3.54 -16.01 -5.98
N ARG A 4 2.97 -16.20 -7.19
CA ARG A 4 2.81 -15.11 -8.16
C ARG A 4 1.77 -14.08 -7.72
N PHE A 5 0.74 -14.47 -6.97
CA PHE A 5 -0.28 -13.54 -6.49
C PHE A 5 0.21 -12.74 -5.29
N ALA A 6 0.90 -13.39 -4.34
CA ALA A 6 1.56 -12.70 -3.24
C ALA A 6 2.57 -11.67 -3.77
N LYS A 7 3.41 -12.08 -4.72
CA LYS A 7 4.42 -11.22 -5.34
C LYS A 7 3.82 -9.97 -6.02
N ARG A 8 2.66 -10.09 -6.68
CA ARG A 8 2.01 -8.92 -7.32
C ARG A 8 1.53 -7.88 -6.32
N ILE A 9 1.02 -8.31 -5.16
CA ILE A 9 0.68 -7.38 -4.09
C ILE A 9 1.94 -6.75 -3.52
N GLU A 10 2.96 -7.56 -3.19
CA GLU A 10 4.22 -7.06 -2.62
C GLU A 10 4.86 -6.01 -3.54
N ASP A 11 5.00 -6.31 -4.84
CA ASP A 11 5.53 -5.39 -5.84
C ASP A 11 4.69 -4.10 -5.91
N GLY A 12 3.36 -4.22 -5.84
CA GLY A 12 2.44 -3.09 -5.86
C GLY A 12 2.56 -2.20 -4.62
N LEU A 13 2.61 -2.81 -3.43
CA LEU A 13 2.78 -2.12 -2.16
C LEU A 13 4.15 -1.44 -2.09
N GLU A 14 5.22 -2.11 -2.51
CA GLU A 14 6.57 -1.55 -2.54
C GLU A 14 6.68 -0.35 -3.50
N ARG A 15 5.98 -0.39 -4.65
CA ARG A 15 5.91 0.76 -5.55
C ARG A 15 5.20 1.94 -4.90
N ILE A 16 4.12 1.69 -4.16
CA ILE A 16 3.37 2.74 -3.46
C ILE A 16 4.20 3.33 -2.32
N GLU A 17 4.83 2.49 -1.49
CA GLU A 17 5.75 2.93 -0.44
C GLU A 17 6.84 3.83 -1.01
N ARG A 18 7.61 3.37 -2.00
CA ARG A 18 8.66 4.17 -2.64
C ARG A 18 8.16 5.50 -3.20
N ARG A 19 6.94 5.53 -3.75
CA ARG A 19 6.33 6.77 -4.25
C ARG A 19 6.06 7.74 -3.11
N LEU A 20 5.53 7.28 -1.98
CA LEU A 20 5.28 8.09 -0.79
C LEU A 20 6.58 8.62 -0.19
N GLU A 21 7.62 7.78 -0.15
CA GLU A 21 8.94 8.18 0.37
C GLU A 21 9.60 9.28 -0.47
N ARG A 22 9.42 9.24 -1.80
CA ARG A 22 9.99 10.22 -2.74
C ARG A 22 9.10 11.45 -2.95
N ALA A 23 7.88 11.45 -2.41
CA ALA A 23 6.94 12.55 -2.59
C ALA A 23 7.49 13.83 -1.94
N LYS A 24 7.65 14.88 -2.75
CA LYS A 24 8.11 16.21 -2.31
C LYS A 24 6.96 17.16 -1.95
N LYS A 25 5.72 16.72 -2.15
CA LYS A 25 4.49 17.49 -1.94
C LYS A 25 3.45 16.60 -1.26
N PRO A 26 2.49 17.20 -0.51
CA PRO A 26 1.41 16.46 0.11
C PRO A 26 0.71 15.53 -0.88
N VAL A 27 0.56 14.27 -0.48
CA VAL A 27 -0.11 13.25 -1.28
C VAL A 27 -1.60 13.29 -0.95
N ASP A 28 -2.44 13.36 -1.98
CA ASP A 28 -3.89 13.25 -1.80
C ASP A 28 -4.27 11.85 -1.31
N ARG A 29 -4.85 11.80 -0.10
CA ARG A 29 -5.23 10.56 0.56
C ARG A 29 -6.29 9.79 -0.23
N SER A 30 -7.32 10.49 -0.72
CA SER A 30 -8.43 9.86 -1.46
C SER A 30 -7.96 9.15 -2.72
N THR A 31 -7.01 9.75 -3.44
CA THR A 31 -6.39 9.17 -4.63
C THR A 31 -5.53 7.96 -4.28
N LEU A 32 -4.77 8.03 -3.18
CA LEU A 32 -4.00 6.90 -2.68
C LEU A 32 -4.92 5.74 -2.25
N GLU A 33 -6.00 6.00 -1.54
CA GLU A 33 -7.00 5.00 -1.12
C GLU A 33 -7.65 4.33 -2.34
N ARG A 34 -8.00 5.10 -3.38
CA ARG A 34 -8.50 4.54 -4.65
C ARG A 34 -7.47 3.66 -5.36
N GLN A 35 -6.20 4.08 -5.39
CA GLN A 35 -5.11 3.28 -5.94
C GLN A 35 -4.95 1.96 -5.19
N MET A 36 -4.98 2.01 -3.86
CA MET A 36 -4.92 0.86 -2.98
C MET A 36 -6.10 -0.09 -3.22
N GLY A 37 -7.33 0.41 -3.27
CA GLY A 37 -8.51 -0.40 -3.55
C GLY A 37 -8.42 -1.16 -4.88
N ARG A 38 -7.91 -0.52 -5.95
CA ARG A 38 -7.68 -1.18 -7.24
C ARG A 38 -6.60 -2.27 -7.16
N LEU A 39 -5.51 -2.01 -6.44
CA LEU A 39 -4.45 -2.99 -6.23
C LEU A 39 -4.97 -4.22 -5.47
N LEU A 40 -5.72 -4.01 -4.40
CA LEU A 40 -6.21 -5.09 -3.54
C LEU A 40 -7.37 -5.86 -4.18
N GLY A 41 -8.31 -5.18 -4.83
CA GLY A 41 -9.44 -5.83 -5.52
C GLY A 41 -9.01 -6.78 -6.64
N GLY A 42 -7.90 -6.48 -7.33
CA GLY A 42 -7.32 -7.39 -8.32
C GLY A 42 -6.58 -8.61 -7.74
N ASN A 43 -6.39 -8.66 -6.41
CA ASN A 43 -5.58 -9.67 -5.72
C ASN A 43 -6.22 -10.14 -4.40
N GLU A 44 -7.55 -10.18 -4.32
CA GLU A 44 -8.34 -10.33 -3.09
C GLU A 44 -7.85 -11.44 -2.12
N ARG A 45 -7.56 -12.65 -2.64
CA ARG A 45 -7.02 -13.76 -1.83
C ARG A 45 -5.67 -13.45 -1.18
N ALA A 46 -4.77 -12.79 -1.90
CA ALA A 46 -3.48 -12.41 -1.35
C ALA A 46 -3.62 -11.17 -0.45
N ALA A 47 -4.59 -10.29 -0.74
CA ALA A 47 -4.84 -9.07 0.02
C ALA A 47 -5.31 -9.39 1.45
N GLY A 48 -6.12 -10.44 1.62
CA GLY A 48 -6.56 -10.90 2.95
C GLY A 48 -5.44 -11.34 3.89
N ARG A 49 -4.20 -11.49 3.41
CA ARG A 49 -3.02 -11.79 4.25
C ARG A 49 -2.38 -10.56 4.88
N TYR A 50 -2.81 -9.35 4.50
CA TYR A 50 -2.18 -8.13 4.98
C TYR A 50 -3.23 -7.20 5.60
N ARG A 51 -2.91 -6.70 6.79
CA ARG A 51 -3.53 -5.49 7.32
C ARG A 51 -2.79 -4.29 6.77
N ILE A 52 -3.45 -3.50 5.93
CA ILE A 52 -2.85 -2.32 5.29
C ILE A 52 -3.54 -1.05 5.80
N GLN A 53 -2.73 -0.06 6.15
CA GLN A 53 -3.20 1.24 6.65
C GLN A 53 -2.43 2.38 5.98
N ILE A 54 -3.15 3.46 5.68
CA ILE A 54 -2.55 4.74 5.31
C ILE A 54 -2.61 5.62 6.55
N VAL A 55 -1.45 6.04 7.03
CA VAL A 55 -1.32 6.88 8.21
C VAL A 55 -0.72 8.23 7.85
N TYR A 56 -1.10 9.26 8.59
CA TYR A 56 -0.44 10.56 8.51
C TYR A 56 0.95 10.45 9.13
N ASP A 57 1.96 10.98 8.44
CA ASP A 57 3.34 11.03 8.91
C ASP A 57 3.92 12.43 8.62
N PRO A 58 3.97 13.33 9.62
CA PRO A 58 4.45 14.70 9.44
C PRO A 58 5.96 14.77 9.16
N THR A 59 6.70 13.68 9.36
CA THR A 59 8.14 13.63 9.07
C THR A 59 8.44 13.47 7.57
N ARG A 60 7.41 13.12 6.77
CA ARG A 60 7.51 12.95 5.32
C ARG A 60 6.92 14.15 4.61
N ALA A 61 7.59 14.68 3.59
CA ALA A 61 7.06 15.78 2.78
C ALA A 61 5.73 15.41 2.06
N GLY A 62 5.51 14.12 1.79
CA GLY A 62 4.23 13.60 1.31
C GLY A 62 3.10 13.57 2.34
N GLY A 63 3.40 13.74 3.62
CA GLY A 63 2.44 13.73 4.73
C GLY A 63 1.80 12.37 5.02
N LEU A 64 2.08 11.34 4.24
CA LEU A 64 1.46 10.02 4.36
C LEU A 64 2.50 8.90 4.33
N LYS A 65 2.21 7.84 5.05
CA LYS A 65 2.97 6.59 5.07
C LYS A 65 2.02 5.41 4.90
N LEU A 66 2.47 4.40 4.15
CA LEU A 66 1.81 3.10 4.09
C LEU A 66 2.38 2.22 5.21
N GLN A 67 1.52 1.63 6.00
CA GLN A 67 1.86 0.59 6.96
C GLN A 67 1.21 -0.72 6.53
N LYS A 68 1.96 -1.80 6.61
CA LYS A 68 1.48 -3.16 6.33
C LYS A 68 1.95 -4.09 7.44
N ALA A 69 1.07 -4.96 7.88
CA ALA A 69 1.38 -6.06 8.78
C ALA A 69 0.79 -7.35 8.18
N LEU A 70 1.50 -8.46 8.34
CA LEU A 70 0.92 -9.77 8.02
C LEU A 70 -0.23 -10.02 9.00
N GLN A 71 -1.37 -10.41 8.44
CA GLN A 71 -2.49 -10.93 9.20
C GLN A 71 -2.23 -12.41 9.43
N PHE A 72 -2.00 -12.77 10.69
CA PHE A 72 -1.98 -14.15 11.14
C PHE A 72 -3.36 -14.43 11.75
N ASP A 73 -4.01 -15.52 11.30
CA ASP A 73 -5.22 -16.07 11.92
C ASP A 73 -4.88 -16.69 13.29
#